data_AF-A0A920L714-F1
#
_entry.id   AF-A0A920L714-F1
#
_cell.length_a   1.000
_cell.length_b   1.000
_cell.length_c   1.000
_cell.angle_alpha   90.00
_cell.angle_beta   90.00
_cell.angle_gamma   90.00
#
_symmetry.space_group_name_H-M   'P 1'
#
loop_
_entity.id
_entity.type
_entity.pdbx_description
1 polymer ?
#
loop_
_entity_poly.entity_id
_entity_poly.type
_entity_poly.pdbx_seq_one_letter_code
_entity_poly.pdbx_strand_id
1 'polypeptide(L)'
;MGEKESSLDTHLKHKFILCIEGNDVASNLKWVMSSNSVAVMPKPKYESWFMEGKLIPNYHYILIKDDYSDLEEKLNYYKKNTEN
;
A
#
# COMPACT_ATOMS: atom_id res chain seq x y z
N MET A 1 -17.71 18.62 -12.84
CA MET A 1 -16.34 18.40 -12.36
C MET A 1 -16.11 16.89 -12.44
N GLY A 2 -15.67 16.37 -13.59
CA GLY A 2 -15.45 14.93 -13.74
C GLY A 2 -14.22 14.53 -12.96
N GLU A 3 -14.34 13.58 -12.04
CA GLU A 3 -13.19 13.00 -11.36
C GLU A 3 -12.27 12.40 -12.43
N LYS A 4 -11.02 12.87 -12.47
CA LYS A 4 -10.06 12.39 -13.46
C LYS A 4 -9.55 11.04 -12.99
N GLU A 5 -10.09 10.00 -13.60
CA GLU A 5 -9.54 8.65 -13.76
C GLU A 5 -8.01 8.62 -13.72
N SER A 6 -7.34 8.40 -12.58
CA SER A 6 -5.88 8.25 -12.58
C SER A 6 -5.51 6.89 -13.17
N SER A 7 -4.79 6.89 -14.29
CA SER A 7 -4.38 5.65 -14.95
C SER A 7 -3.39 4.86 -14.09
N LEU A 8 -3.32 3.54 -14.31
CA LEU A 8 -2.32 2.67 -13.68
C LEU A 8 -0.88 3.21 -13.87
N ASP A 9 -0.56 3.71 -15.08
CA ASP A 9 0.73 4.32 -15.39
C ASP A 9 1.07 5.53 -14.51
N THR A 10 0.05 6.25 -14.04
CA THR A 10 0.24 7.38 -13.13
C THR A 10 0.61 6.89 -11.73
N HIS A 11 -0.03 5.81 -11.26
CA HIS A 11 0.30 5.20 -9.98
C HIS A 11 1.70 4.60 -9.95
N LEU A 12 2.13 3.95 -11.04
CA LEU A 12 3.46 3.31 -11.16
C LEU A 12 4.64 4.29 -11.04
N LYS A 13 4.41 5.61 -11.17
CA LYS A 13 5.45 6.63 -10.95
C LYS A 13 5.72 6.92 -9.47
N HIS A 14 4.89 6.42 -8.56
CA HIS A 14 5.00 6.69 -7.13
C HIS A 14 5.72 5.56 -6.40
N LYS A 15 6.67 5.93 -5.52
CA LYS A 15 7.41 4.97 -4.68
C LYS A 15 6.51 4.27 -3.65
N PHE A 16 5.48 4.96 -3.15
CA PHE A 16 4.57 4.46 -2.13
C PHE A 16 3.13 4.52 -2.63
N ILE A 17 2.39 3.42 -2.49
CA ILE A 17 0.97 3.33 -2.90
C ILE A 17 0.15 2.79 -1.73
N LEU A 18 -0.91 3.52 -1.38
CA LEU A 18 -1.84 3.13 -0.31
C LEU A 18 -2.75 1.99 -0.80
N CYS A 19 -2.78 0.89 -0.05
CA CYS A 19 -3.66 -0.25 -0.31
C CYS A 19 -4.66 -0.38 0.84
N ILE A 20 -5.78 0.33 0.74
CA ILE A 20 -6.79 0.40 1.81
C ILE A 20 -7.92 -0.56 1.50
N GLU A 21 -8.25 -1.42 2.47
CA GLU A 21 -9.40 -2.31 2.39
C GLU A 21 -10.69 -1.52 2.61
N GLY A 22 -11.71 -1.84 1.81
CA GLY A 22 -13.05 -1.28 1.94
C GLY A 22 -14.00 -2.33 2.50
N ASN A 23 -14.99 -2.71 1.69
CA ASN A 23 -15.90 -3.81 2.02
C ASN A 23 -15.25 -5.20 1.85
N ASP A 24 -14.12 -5.27 1.16
CA ASP A 24 -13.35 -6.48 0.86
C ASP A 24 -11.85 -6.12 0.77
N VAL A 25 -11.01 -7.06 0.35
CA VAL A 25 -9.58 -6.87 0.10
C VAL A 25 -9.29 -5.63 -0.76
N ALA A 26 -8.13 -5.01 -0.54
CA ALA A 26 -7.67 -3.89 -1.35
C ALA A 26 -7.39 -4.35 -2.80
N SER A 27 -8.29 -4.02 -3.73
CA SER A 27 -8.20 -4.45 -5.14
C SER A 27 -6.89 -4.06 -5.82
N ASN A 28 -6.20 -3.03 -5.33
CA ASN A 28 -4.93 -2.56 -5.88
C ASN A 28 -3.70 -3.32 -5.39
N LEU A 29 -3.79 -4.04 -4.27
CA LEU A 29 -2.65 -4.68 -3.61
C LEU A 29 -1.84 -5.56 -4.56
N LYS A 30 -2.52 -6.35 -5.39
CA LYS A 30 -1.89 -7.34 -6.28
C LYS A 30 -0.97 -6.70 -7.32
N TRP A 31 -1.43 -5.62 -7.96
CA TRP A 31 -0.61 -4.95 -8.97
C TRP A 31 0.44 -4.04 -8.35
N VAL A 32 0.21 -3.50 -7.15
CA VAL A 32 1.23 -2.76 -6.38
C VAL A 32 2.38 -3.69 -5.99
N MET A 33 2.07 -4.89 -5.49
CA MET A 33 3.07 -5.91 -5.14
C MET A 33 3.83 -6.44 -6.37
N SER A 34 3.24 -6.33 -7.56
CA SER A 34 3.88 -6.69 -8.84
C SER A 34 4.59 -5.50 -9.50
N SER A 35 4.62 -4.32 -8.88
CA SER A 35 5.29 -3.14 -9.41
C SER A 35 6.57 -2.81 -8.63
N ASN A 36 7.27 -1.74 -9.05
CA ASN A 36 8.40 -1.18 -8.30
C ASN A 36 7.96 -0.22 -7.18
N SER A 37 6.69 -0.28 -6.78
CA SER A 37 6.13 0.54 -5.70
C SER A 37 6.00 -0.27 -4.42
N VAL A 38 6.09 0.40 -3.28
CA VAL A 38 5.91 -0.21 -1.96
C VAL A 38 4.47 -0.01 -1.51
N ALA A 39 3.81 -1.11 -1.16
CA ALA A 39 2.48 -1.09 -0.57
C ALA A 39 2.51 -0.50 0.85
N VAL A 40 1.57 0.40 1.14
CA VAL A 40 1.37 0.99 2.46
C VAL A 40 -0.05 0.69 2.89
N MET A 41 -0.23 -0.08 3.96
CA MET A 41 -1.55 -0.57 4.35
C MET A 41 -1.64 -0.96 5.83
N PRO A 42 -2.86 -0.92 6.42
CA PRO A 42 -3.13 -1.57 7.69
C PRO A 42 -2.96 -3.09 7.60
N LYS A 43 -3.07 -3.78 8.74
CA LYS A 43 -3.04 -5.24 8.74
C LYS A 43 -4.24 -5.77 7.94
N PRO A 44 -4.04 -6.65 6.94
CA PRO A 44 -5.14 -7.21 6.16
C PRO A 44 -6.18 -7.87 7.06
N LYS A 45 -7.45 -7.54 6.84
CA LYS A 45 -8.61 -8.09 7.57
C LYS A 45 -9.33 -9.14 6.74
N TYR A 46 -9.27 -9.00 5.42
CA TYR A 46 -9.91 -9.91 4.47
C TYR A 46 -8.87 -10.79 3.80
N GLU A 47 -9.29 -12.00 3.46
CA GLU A 47 -8.44 -13.02 2.84
C GLU A 47 -8.99 -13.37 1.46
N SER A 48 -8.12 -13.37 0.45
CA SER A 48 -8.41 -13.89 -0.88
C SER A 48 -7.43 -15.00 -1.25
N TRP A 49 -7.50 -15.47 -2.50
CA TRP A 49 -6.55 -16.45 -3.04
C TRP A 49 -5.09 -15.97 -2.99
N PHE A 50 -4.86 -14.67 -2.85
CA PHE A 50 -3.53 -14.07 -2.78
C PHE A 50 -2.86 -14.25 -1.41
N MET A 51 -3.59 -14.79 -0.43
CA MET A 51 -3.08 -15.09 0.91
C MET A 51 -2.59 -13.85 1.67
N GLU A 52 -3.40 -12.79 1.71
CA GLU A 52 -3.07 -11.51 2.34
C GLU A 52 -2.61 -11.68 3.79
N GLY A 53 -3.18 -12.61 4.55
CA GLY A 53 -2.79 -12.93 5.92
C GLY A 53 -1.38 -13.51 6.07
N LYS A 54 -0.74 -13.98 4.98
CA LYS A 54 0.68 -14.41 4.98
C LYS A 54 1.66 -13.26 4.75
N LEU A 55 1.18 -12.05 4.46
CA LEU A 55 2.06 -10.91 4.25
C LEU A 55 2.72 -10.49 5.57
N ILE A 56 4.05 -10.38 5.55
CA ILE A 56 4.86 -10.01 6.71
C ILE A 56 4.95 -8.48 6.77
N PRO A 57 4.48 -7.84 7.86
CA PRO A 57 4.53 -6.40 8.01
C PRO A 57 5.98 -5.91 8.08
N ASN A 58 6.25 -4.77 7.45
CA ASN A 58 7.58 -4.15 7.29
C ASN A 58 8.61 -4.99 6.53
N TYR A 59 8.18 -6.07 5.86
CA TYR A 59 8.99 -6.84 4.92
C TYR A 59 8.35 -6.85 3.54
N HIS A 60 7.07 -7.25 3.44
CA HIS A 60 6.32 -7.19 2.18
C HIS A 60 5.60 -5.84 1.96
N TYR A 61 5.21 -5.15 3.04
CA TYR A 61 4.49 -3.87 2.98
C TYR A 61 4.81 -3.01 4.20
N ILE A 62 4.59 -1.70 4.09
CA ILE A 62 4.70 -0.78 5.22
C ILE A 62 3.41 -0.85 6.03
N LEU A 63 3.52 -1.32 7.27
CA LEU A 63 2.39 -1.37 8.20
C LEU A 63 2.09 0.02 8.76
N ILE A 64 0.84 0.43 8.63
CA ILE A 64 0.25 1.60 9.29
C ILE A 64 -0.90 1.17 10.21
N LYS A 65 -1.32 2.05 11.11
CA LYS A 65 -2.49 1.83 11.96
C LYS A 65 -3.79 1.91 11.16
N ASP A 66 -4.82 1.24 11.68
CA ASP A 66 -6.18 1.26 11.14
C ASP A 66 -6.81 2.67 11.11
N ASP A 67 -6.36 3.57 12.00
CA ASP A 67 -6.80 4.96 12.08
C ASP A 67 -5.94 5.92 11.24
N TYR A 68 -4.93 5.40 10.52
CA TYR A 68 -3.97 6.14 9.70
C TYR A 68 -3.14 7.20 10.45
N SER A 69 -3.17 7.20 11.80
CA SER A 69 -2.54 8.25 12.61
C SER A 69 -1.01 8.27 12.47
N ASP A 70 -0.39 7.17 12.08
CA ASP A 70 1.07 7.04 11.89
C ASP A 70 1.50 7.10 10.41
N LEU A 71 0.57 7.35 9.47
CA LEU A 71 0.86 7.30 8.04
C LEU A 71 1.97 8.27 7.64
N GLU A 72 1.87 9.54 8.04
CA GLU A 72 2.86 10.56 7.68
C GLU A 72 4.23 10.27 8.30
N GLU A 73 4.26 9.84 9.56
CA GLU A 73 5.47 9.45 10.27
C GLU A 73 6.20 8.31 9.55
N LYS A 74 5.46 7.24 9.20
CA LYS A 74 6.00 6.08 8.48
C LYS A 74 6.55 6.46 7.12
N LEU A 75 5.79 7.21 6.33
CA LEU A 75 6.24 7.66 5.01
C LEU A 75 7.50 8.52 5.12
N ASN A 76 7.57 9.41 6.09
CA ASN A 76 8.75 10.26 6.30
C ASN A 76 9.97 9.44 6.74
N TYR A 77 9.79 8.43 7.57
CA TYR A 77 10.85 7.50 7.96
C TYR A 77 11.44 6.76 6.73
N TYR A 78 10.59 6.14 5.90
CA TYR A 78 11.04 5.39 4.72
C TYR A 78 11.50 6.28 3.53
N LYS A 79 11.11 7.56 3.50
CA LYS A 79 11.69 8.54 2.57
C LYS A 79 13.13 8.92 2.97
N LYS A 80 13.38 9.10 4.27
CA LYS A 80 14.70 9.51 4.79
C LYS A 80 15.72 8.37 4.74
N ASN A 81 15.28 7.13 4.99
CA ASN A 81 16.14 5.95 5.02
C ASN A 81 16.25 5.29 3.63
N THR A 82 16.65 6.06 2.63
CA THR A 82 16.94 5.53 1.29
C THR A 82 18.40 5.12 1.21
N GLU A 83 18.80 4.11 1.99
CA GLU A 83 20.08 3.43 1.73
C GLU A 83 19.84 2.41 0.62
N ASN A 84 20.47 2.66 -0.54
CA ASN A 84 20.50 1.77 -1.69
C ASN A 84 21.50 0.63 -1.46
#